data_AF-A0A2S0KMH1-F1
#
_entry.id   AF-A0A2S0KMH1-F1
#
_cell.length_a   1.000
_cell.length_b   1.000
_cell.length_c   1.000
_cell.angle_alpha   90.00
_cell.angle_beta   90.00
_cell.angle_gamma   90.00
#
_symmetry.space_group_name_H-M   'P 1'
#
loop_
_entity.id
_entity.type
_entity.pdbx_description
1 polymer ?
#
loop_
_entity_poly.entity_id
_entity_poly.type
_entity_poly.pdbx_seq_one_letter_code
_entity_poly.pdbx_strand_id
1 'polypeptide(L)'
;MAKYLSEWKSLSELKTVTDRYTNLDIFKQKIPYEVKAEGDQILWRLNDNLNYLYVEEPKKFTTQFGTFNNYNNGEFHSWLGVNDFPDISESSNEKYIYPNYEDNLIEGNFCDMFDLGEYSYAISNLLHMMVGHLKIIRIDKNIDMLILYDNYNNSNLRYLGRWVNDKGIVLIASGYRFFPKPNNNYELHDTTMLFQIDKLGNCKILKRWNFDLPNVNSIVKVKDYIYVGQNEMITRVKINDGSRSFFVDNSLN
;
A
#
# COMPACT_ATOMS: atom_id res chain seq x y z
N MET A 1 -10.92 -26.28 -3.13
CA MET A 1 -11.50 -26.08 -1.79
C MET A 1 -12.22 -24.76 -1.81
N ALA A 2 -13.48 -24.71 -1.36
CA ALA A 2 -14.37 -23.56 -1.56
C ALA A 2 -13.87 -22.30 -0.83
N LYS A 3 -13.83 -21.18 -1.57
CA LYS A 3 -13.57 -19.83 -1.06
C LYS A 3 -14.77 -19.39 -0.22
N TYR A 4 -14.69 -19.45 1.10
CA TYR A 4 -15.73 -18.89 1.95
C TYR A 4 -15.34 -17.47 2.35
N LEU A 5 -15.86 -16.49 1.62
CA LEU A 5 -15.96 -15.13 2.11
C LEU A 5 -17.28 -15.05 2.88
N SER A 6 -17.26 -14.55 4.11
CA SER A 6 -18.51 -14.34 4.83
C SER A 6 -19.36 -13.27 4.14
N GLU A 7 -20.64 -13.24 4.45
CA GLU A 7 -21.51 -12.14 4.04
C GLU A 7 -21.00 -10.81 4.61
N TRP A 8 -21.32 -9.71 3.91
CA TRP A 8 -21.05 -8.37 4.38
C TRP A 8 -22.03 -8.01 5.49
N LYS A 9 -21.48 -7.58 6.62
CA LYS A 9 -22.18 -7.21 7.84
C LYS A 9 -21.98 -5.74 8.15
N SER A 10 -22.90 -5.16 8.92
CA SER A 10 -22.76 -3.77 9.35
C SER A 10 -21.64 -3.64 10.38
N LEU A 11 -20.84 -2.57 10.31
CA LEU A 11 -19.85 -2.26 11.35
C LEU A 11 -20.50 -2.13 12.75
N SER A 12 -21.77 -1.76 12.81
CA SER A 12 -22.54 -1.65 14.06
C SER A 12 -22.73 -2.98 14.80
N GLU A 13 -22.50 -4.12 14.13
CA GLU A 13 -22.52 -5.44 14.77
C GLU A 13 -21.26 -5.72 15.60
N LEU A 14 -20.18 -4.97 15.35
CA LEU A 14 -18.93 -5.11 16.08
C LEU A 14 -18.91 -4.25 17.34
N LYS A 15 -18.24 -4.75 18.38
CA LYS A 15 -18.03 -4.00 19.62
C LYS A 15 -16.86 -3.03 19.43
N THR A 16 -17.07 -1.78 19.84
CA THR A 16 -15.98 -0.80 19.93
C THR A 16 -15.16 -1.04 21.20
N VAL A 17 -13.84 -1.08 21.06
CA VAL A 17 -12.88 -1.11 22.17
C VAL A 17 -11.90 0.05 22.04
N THR A 18 -11.57 0.67 23.17
CA THR A 18 -10.65 1.82 23.25
C THR A 18 -9.19 1.38 23.41
N ASP A 19 -8.97 0.24 24.06
CA ASP A 19 -7.65 -0.36 24.24
C ASP A 19 -7.59 -1.73 23.57
N ARG A 20 -6.91 -1.79 22.42
CA ARG A 20 -6.36 -3.07 21.95
C ARG A 20 -4.98 -2.86 21.34
N TYR A 21 -3.99 -2.79 22.22
CA TYR A 21 -2.58 -3.03 21.90
C TYR A 21 -1.96 -3.68 23.13
N THR A 22 -2.09 -5.00 23.27
CA THR A 22 -1.31 -5.72 24.29
C THR A 22 -0.64 -7.00 23.82
N ASN A 23 -1.05 -7.68 22.74
CA ASN A 23 -0.31 -8.85 22.24
C ASN A 23 -0.78 -9.25 20.83
N LEU A 24 -0.60 -8.36 19.85
CA LEU A 24 -0.51 -8.85 18.48
C LEU A 24 0.92 -9.32 18.32
N ASP A 25 1.12 -10.63 18.54
CA ASP A 25 2.19 -11.33 17.86
C ASP A 25 2.11 -10.88 16.40
N ILE A 26 3.00 -9.96 16.02
CA ILE A 26 3.19 -9.50 14.64
C ILE A 26 3.44 -10.73 13.73
N PHE A 27 3.80 -11.86 14.35
CA PHE A 27 4.04 -13.20 13.82
C PHE A 27 2.80 -14.10 13.76
N LYS A 28 1.73 -13.86 14.53
CA LYS A 28 0.48 -14.62 14.42
C LYS A 28 -0.41 -13.95 13.38
N GLN A 29 -0.21 -14.36 12.13
CA GLN A 29 -1.13 -14.03 11.04
C GLN A 29 -2.51 -14.60 11.38
N LYS A 30 -3.43 -13.71 11.76
CA LYS A 30 -4.83 -14.05 12.04
C LYS A 30 -5.69 -13.70 10.84
N ILE A 31 -6.87 -14.32 10.77
CA ILE A 31 -7.81 -14.14 9.66
C ILE A 31 -8.22 -12.65 9.59
N PRO A 32 -7.90 -11.93 8.51
CA PRO A 32 -8.11 -10.49 8.48
C PRO A 32 -9.59 -10.19 8.18
N TYR A 33 -10.12 -9.12 8.78
CA TYR A 33 -11.41 -8.58 8.37
C TYR A 33 -11.22 -7.74 7.12
N GLU A 34 -12.13 -7.82 6.17
CA GLU A 34 -12.19 -6.87 5.06
C GLU A 34 -13.20 -5.76 5.36
N VAL A 35 -12.92 -4.56 4.85
CA VAL A 35 -13.83 -3.41 4.93
C VAL A 35 -14.13 -2.83 3.57
N LYS A 36 -15.36 -2.37 3.40
CA LYS A 36 -15.78 -1.52 2.27
C LYS A 36 -16.78 -0.46 2.76
N ALA A 37 -17.06 0.51 1.90
CA ALA A 37 -18.12 1.49 2.14
C ALA A 37 -19.18 1.42 1.04
N GLU A 38 -20.42 1.60 1.44
CA GLU A 38 -21.57 1.83 0.56
C GLU A 38 -22.21 3.16 0.99
N GLY A 39 -21.85 4.24 0.29
CA GLY A 39 -22.13 5.60 0.75
C GLY A 39 -21.42 5.89 2.08
N ASP A 40 -22.20 6.24 3.10
CA ASP A 40 -21.70 6.50 4.45
C ASP A 40 -21.67 5.25 5.34
N GLN A 41 -22.20 4.12 4.86
CA GLN A 41 -22.24 2.88 5.63
C GLN A 41 -20.94 2.11 5.49
N ILE A 42 -20.35 1.71 6.63
CA ILE A 42 -19.21 0.81 6.66
C ILE A 42 -19.70 -0.62 6.82
N LEU A 43 -19.24 -1.47 5.91
CA LEU A 43 -19.50 -2.90 5.92
C LEU A 43 -18.21 -3.66 6.14
N TRP A 44 -18.32 -4.82 6.79
CA TRP A 44 -17.20 -5.70 7.03
C TRP A 44 -17.53 -7.16 6.76
N ARG A 45 -16.51 -7.98 6.56
CA ARG A 45 -16.64 -9.43 6.49
C ARG A 45 -15.37 -10.11 6.98
N LEU A 46 -15.50 -11.37 7.37
CA LEU A 46 -14.36 -12.25 7.60
C LEU A 46 -13.84 -12.76 6.26
N ASN A 47 -12.53 -12.64 6.03
CA ASN A 47 -11.87 -13.26 4.89
C ASN A 47 -11.12 -14.52 5.34
N ASP A 48 -11.84 -15.65 5.43
CA ASP A 48 -11.29 -16.97 5.80
C ASP A 48 -10.36 -17.57 4.74
N ASN A 49 -10.08 -16.85 3.67
CA ASN A 49 -9.12 -17.30 2.67
C ASN A 49 -7.69 -17.01 3.15
N LEU A 50 -7.13 -17.96 3.90
CA LEU A 50 -5.73 -17.90 4.37
C LEU A 50 -4.71 -17.76 3.22
N ASN A 51 -5.07 -18.14 1.98
CA ASN A 51 -4.23 -17.93 0.79
C ASN A 51 -4.31 -16.49 0.24
N TYR A 52 -5.21 -15.63 0.74
CA TYR A 52 -5.30 -14.20 0.38
C TYR A 52 -4.54 -13.28 1.35
N LEU A 53 -3.88 -13.84 2.38
CA LEU A 53 -2.92 -13.09 3.19
C LEU A 53 -1.75 -12.56 2.34
N TYR A 54 -1.53 -13.18 1.18
CA TYR A 54 -0.80 -12.63 0.05
C TYR A 54 -1.80 -12.37 -1.06
N VAL A 55 -2.29 -11.13 -1.20
CA VAL A 55 -2.97 -10.74 -2.44
C VAL A 55 -1.96 -11.00 -3.54
N GLU A 56 -2.24 -11.94 -4.45
CA GLU A 56 -1.37 -12.20 -5.60
C GLU A 56 -1.12 -10.85 -6.27
N GLU A 57 0.15 -10.46 -6.32
CA GLU A 57 0.50 -9.14 -6.80
C GLU A 57 -0.03 -8.95 -8.22
N PRO A 58 -0.53 -7.75 -8.57
CA PRO A 58 -1.09 -7.55 -9.89
C PRO A 58 -0.02 -7.80 -10.95
N LYS A 59 -0.26 -8.79 -11.83
CA LYS A 59 0.67 -9.15 -12.92
C LYS A 59 0.74 -8.09 -14.03
N LYS A 60 -0.27 -7.22 -14.09
CA LYS A 60 -0.36 -6.15 -15.07
C LYS A 60 -1.16 -4.99 -14.52
N PHE A 61 -0.83 -3.81 -14.98
CA PHE A 61 -1.56 -2.58 -14.71
C PHE A 61 -1.93 -1.92 -16.02
N THR A 62 -3.17 -1.47 -16.15
CA THR A 62 -3.62 -0.70 -17.32
C THR A 62 -3.71 0.77 -16.93
N THR A 63 -3.09 1.62 -17.73
CA THR A 63 -3.02 3.07 -17.53
C THR A 63 -3.36 3.80 -18.82
N GLN A 64 -3.43 5.14 -18.77
CA GLN A 64 -3.60 5.97 -19.96
C GLN A 64 -2.42 5.91 -20.95
N PHE A 65 -1.27 5.37 -20.53
CA PHE A 65 -0.08 5.20 -21.38
C PHE A 65 0.15 3.75 -21.84
N GLY A 66 -0.86 2.90 -21.67
CA GLY A 66 -0.85 1.51 -22.09
C GLY A 66 -0.80 0.53 -20.92
N THR A 67 -0.54 -0.74 -21.26
CA THR A 67 -0.41 -1.82 -20.29
C THR A 67 1.04 -1.91 -19.81
N PHE A 68 1.19 -2.05 -18.50
CA PHE A 68 2.44 -2.25 -17.79
C PHE A 68 2.46 -3.66 -17.21
N ASN A 69 3.27 -4.55 -17.76
CA ASN A 69 3.44 -5.91 -17.25
C ASN A 69 4.39 -5.89 -16.03
N ASN A 70 3.93 -6.41 -14.90
CA ASN A 70 4.63 -6.40 -13.62
C ASN A 70 5.47 -7.66 -13.46
N TYR A 71 6.79 -7.52 -13.60
CA TYR A 71 7.75 -8.59 -13.39
C TYR A 71 8.31 -8.48 -11.98
N ASN A 72 7.72 -9.25 -11.06
CA ASN A 72 8.19 -9.29 -9.68
C ASN A 72 9.40 -10.24 -9.50
N ASN A 73 10.44 -10.06 -10.31
CA ASN A 73 11.72 -10.75 -10.15
C ASN A 73 12.77 -9.88 -9.43
N GLY A 74 12.53 -8.57 -9.33
CA GLY A 74 13.44 -7.63 -8.70
C GLY A 74 13.34 -7.67 -7.18
N GLU A 75 14.12 -8.53 -6.53
CA GLU A 75 14.22 -8.62 -5.05
C GLU A 75 14.68 -7.31 -4.38
N PHE A 76 15.23 -6.33 -5.12
CA PHE A 76 15.90 -5.17 -4.54
C PHE A 76 15.69 -3.81 -5.24
N HIS A 77 15.32 -3.77 -6.52
CA HIS A 77 15.19 -2.51 -7.28
C HIS A 77 13.97 -2.50 -8.21
N SER A 78 13.26 -1.36 -8.24
CA SER A 78 12.17 -1.13 -9.19
C SER A 78 12.63 -0.21 -10.32
N TRP A 79 12.47 -0.66 -11.57
CA TRP A 79 12.74 0.14 -12.79
C TRP A 79 11.66 -0.08 -13.87
N LEU A 80 11.59 0.82 -14.85
CA LEU A 80 10.83 0.61 -16.09
C LEU A 80 11.82 0.26 -17.22
N GLY A 81 11.50 -0.79 -17.97
CA GLY A 81 12.22 -1.19 -19.18
C GLY A 81 11.25 -1.44 -20.33
N VAL A 82 11.68 -1.21 -21.56
CA VAL A 82 11.00 -1.73 -22.76
C VAL A 82 11.78 -2.99 -23.14
N ASN A 83 11.10 -4.08 -23.49
CA ASN A 83 11.66 -5.41 -23.83
C ASN A 83 13.14 -5.38 -24.28
N ASP A 84 14.01 -5.93 -23.46
CA ASP A 84 15.17 -6.69 -23.90
C ASP A 84 15.25 -7.87 -22.95
N PHE A 85 14.84 -9.06 -23.37
CA PHE A 85 15.55 -10.32 -23.11
C PHE A 85 14.91 -11.46 -23.92
N PRO A 86 15.70 -12.05 -24.82
CA PRO A 86 16.11 -13.42 -24.57
C PRO A 86 17.64 -13.44 -24.48
N ASP A 87 18.16 -13.87 -23.32
CA ASP A 87 19.58 -14.12 -23.05
C ASP A 87 20.54 -12.92 -23.20
N ILE A 88 20.85 -12.15 -22.14
CA ILE A 88 22.18 -11.52 -21.98
C ILE A 88 22.45 -11.24 -20.49
N SER A 89 23.62 -11.68 -20.04
CA SER A 89 24.28 -11.34 -18.78
C SER A 89 24.48 -9.83 -18.62
N GLU A 90 24.30 -9.34 -17.38
CA GLU A 90 24.78 -8.07 -16.80
C GLU A 90 25.39 -7.01 -17.75
N SER A 91 24.87 -5.79 -17.61
CA SER A 91 25.45 -4.49 -17.99
C SER A 91 24.99 -3.85 -19.31
N SER A 92 23.97 -2.99 -19.23
CA SER A 92 23.97 -1.69 -19.94
C SER A 92 22.78 -0.81 -19.52
N ASN A 93 23.09 0.39 -19.00
CA ASN A 93 22.14 1.46 -18.65
C ASN A 93 21.71 2.29 -19.89
N GLU A 94 21.22 1.65 -20.95
CA GLU A 94 20.80 2.37 -22.16
C GLU A 94 19.31 2.19 -22.45
N LYS A 95 18.57 3.31 -22.47
CA LYS A 95 17.18 3.38 -22.94
C LYS A 95 17.15 3.11 -24.44
N TYR A 96 16.89 1.87 -24.85
CA TYR A 96 16.52 1.55 -26.22
C TYR A 96 14.99 1.57 -26.35
N ILE A 97 14.48 2.54 -27.12
CA ILE A 97 13.08 2.60 -27.52
C ILE A 97 12.96 1.87 -28.86
N TYR A 98 12.41 0.65 -28.85
CA TYR A 98 12.09 -0.08 -30.08
C TYR A 98 10.61 0.10 -30.47
N PRO A 99 10.27 0.22 -31.78
CA PRO A 99 8.96 0.72 -32.21
C PRO A 99 7.81 -0.30 -32.24
N ASN A 100 7.97 -1.55 -31.76
CA ASN A 100 7.03 -2.65 -32.09
C ASN A 100 6.63 -3.58 -30.93
N TYR A 101 6.65 -3.13 -29.68
CA TYR A 101 6.06 -3.87 -28.56
C TYR A 101 4.86 -3.08 -28.00
N GLU A 102 3.66 -3.68 -28.05
CA GLU A 102 2.39 -3.03 -27.64
C GLU A 102 2.24 -2.88 -26.11
N ASP A 103 3.17 -3.41 -25.31
CA ASP A 103 3.13 -3.37 -23.84
C ASP A 103 4.44 -2.82 -23.24
N ASN A 104 4.33 -1.96 -22.23
CA ASN A 104 5.44 -1.48 -21.39
C ASN A 104 5.78 -2.54 -20.32
N LEU A 105 7.06 -2.67 -19.90
CA LEU A 105 7.45 -3.55 -18.80
C LEU A 105 7.91 -2.77 -17.57
N ILE A 106 7.54 -3.28 -16.41
CA ILE A 106 7.97 -2.74 -15.12
C ILE A 106 8.57 -3.89 -14.34
N GLU A 107 9.80 -3.73 -13.85
CA GLU A 107 10.45 -4.71 -12.99
C GLU A 107 10.47 -4.18 -11.57
N GLY A 108 10.19 -5.06 -10.61
CA GLY A 108 10.18 -4.77 -9.18
C GLY A 108 8.82 -4.97 -8.54
N ASN A 109 8.75 -4.73 -7.23
CA ASN A 109 7.59 -5.06 -6.40
C ASN A 109 6.52 -3.96 -6.45
N PHE A 110 5.87 -3.77 -7.61
CA PHE A 110 4.76 -2.82 -7.75
C PHE A 110 3.46 -3.38 -7.21
N CYS A 111 2.80 -2.62 -6.33
CA CYS A 111 1.55 -3.03 -5.69
C CYS A 111 0.32 -2.25 -6.16
N ASP A 112 0.50 -1.09 -6.81
CA ASP A 112 -0.59 -0.28 -7.36
C ASP A 112 -0.08 0.63 -8.50
N MET A 113 -0.95 0.88 -9.49
CA MET A 113 -0.75 1.92 -10.49
C MET A 113 -2.08 2.59 -10.82
N PHE A 114 -2.04 3.90 -11.08
CA PHE A 114 -3.24 4.68 -11.35
C PHE A 114 -2.97 5.96 -12.13
N ASP A 115 -3.98 6.45 -12.83
CA ASP A 115 -3.92 7.70 -13.58
C ASP A 115 -4.44 8.89 -12.75
N LEU A 116 -3.80 10.05 -12.92
CA LEU A 116 -4.28 11.32 -12.39
C LEU A 116 -3.73 12.50 -13.20
N GLY A 117 -4.63 13.23 -13.86
CA GLY A 117 -4.27 14.35 -14.72
C GLY A 117 -3.50 13.86 -15.95
N GLU A 118 -2.37 14.50 -16.25
CA GLU A 118 -1.52 14.15 -17.40
C GLU A 118 -0.48 13.07 -17.10
N TYR A 119 -0.60 12.37 -15.95
CA TYR A 119 0.39 11.40 -15.50
C TYR A 119 -0.25 10.09 -15.06
N SER A 120 0.55 9.02 -15.13
CA SER A 120 0.31 7.76 -14.42
C SER A 120 1.26 7.67 -13.23
N TYR A 121 0.85 6.96 -12.19
CA TYR A 121 1.62 6.81 -10.98
C TYR A 121 1.80 5.34 -10.68
N ALA A 122 3.00 4.98 -10.21
CA ALA A 122 3.33 3.63 -9.79
C ALA A 122 3.79 3.64 -8.35
N ILE A 123 3.24 2.72 -7.57
CA ILE A 123 3.59 2.52 -6.16
C ILE A 123 4.38 1.23 -6.07
N SER A 124 5.67 1.37 -5.80
CA SER A 124 6.54 0.24 -5.48
C SER A 124 6.59 0.09 -3.96
N ASN A 125 6.42 -1.14 -3.50
CA ASN A 125 6.46 -1.50 -2.10
C ASN A 125 7.18 -2.85 -1.97
N LEU A 126 8.50 -2.80 -1.83
CA LEU A 126 9.29 -3.99 -1.55
C LEU A 126 9.01 -4.44 -0.11
N LEU A 127 8.63 -5.70 0.07
CA LEU A 127 8.45 -6.33 1.39
C LEU A 127 9.44 -7.48 1.62
N HIS A 128 10.56 -7.49 0.89
CA HIS A 128 11.58 -8.53 1.02
C HIS A 128 12.31 -8.42 2.37
N MET A 129 12.44 -9.54 3.08
CA MET A 129 13.06 -9.61 4.42
C MET A 129 12.53 -8.57 5.44
N MET A 130 11.25 -8.21 5.36
CA MET A 130 10.61 -7.18 6.21
C MET A 130 11.17 -5.76 6.02
N VAL A 131 11.91 -5.52 4.94
CA VAL A 131 12.44 -4.21 4.57
C VAL A 131 11.41 -3.51 3.69
N GLY A 132 10.56 -2.68 4.30
CA GLY A 132 9.49 -1.94 3.61
C GLY A 132 10.04 -0.75 2.81
N HIS A 133 10.41 -0.95 1.55
CA HIS A 133 10.81 0.17 0.68
C HIS A 133 9.61 0.66 -0.13
N LEU A 134 9.08 1.82 0.24
CA LEU A 134 8.02 2.53 -0.45
C LEU A 134 8.61 3.56 -1.40
N LYS A 135 8.26 3.45 -2.68
CA LYS A 135 8.57 4.44 -3.70
C LYS A 135 7.31 4.89 -4.44
N ILE A 136 7.15 6.20 -4.57
CA ILE A 136 6.07 6.82 -5.36
C ILE A 136 6.70 7.37 -6.63
N ILE A 137 6.30 6.84 -7.78
CA ILE A 137 6.85 7.20 -9.09
C ILE A 137 5.75 7.84 -9.93
N ARG A 138 6.08 8.95 -10.59
CA ARG A 138 5.26 9.58 -11.63
C ARG A 138 5.82 9.22 -12.99
N ILE A 139 4.93 8.89 -13.92
CA ILE A 139 5.23 8.51 -15.29
C ILE A 139 4.49 9.49 -16.20
N ASP A 140 5.17 10.06 -17.18
CA ASP A 140 4.56 10.94 -18.18
C ASP A 140 4.27 10.21 -19.50
N LYS A 141 3.73 10.95 -20.49
CA LYS A 141 3.37 10.43 -21.80
C LYS A 141 4.53 9.87 -22.63
N ASN A 142 5.76 10.25 -22.31
CA ASN A 142 6.97 9.73 -22.94
C ASN A 142 7.54 8.52 -22.17
N ILE A 143 6.81 8.04 -21.15
CA ILE A 143 7.24 6.99 -20.22
C ILE A 143 8.45 7.43 -19.39
N ASP A 144 8.68 8.74 -19.24
CA ASP A 144 9.73 9.25 -18.37
C ASP A 144 9.29 9.20 -16.90
N MET A 145 10.20 8.72 -16.05
CA MET A 145 9.96 8.54 -14.62
C MET A 145 10.52 9.68 -13.79
N LEU A 146 9.72 10.14 -12.83
CA LEU A 146 10.17 10.97 -11.73
C LEU A 146 9.82 10.31 -10.39
N ILE A 147 10.82 10.09 -9.54
CA ILE A 147 10.63 9.63 -8.17
C ILE A 147 10.13 10.82 -7.34
N LEU A 148 8.87 10.74 -6.91
CA LEU A 148 8.25 11.77 -6.06
C LEU A 148 8.50 11.53 -4.57
N TYR A 149 8.71 10.27 -4.19
CA TYR A 149 9.06 9.89 -2.84
C TYR A 149 9.84 8.57 -2.84
N ASP A 150 10.85 8.50 -2.00
CA ASP A 150 11.64 7.31 -1.74
C ASP A 150 12.05 7.31 -0.26
N ASN A 151 11.76 6.22 0.45
CA ASN A 151 12.06 6.08 1.88
C ASN A 151 13.38 5.35 2.16
N TYR A 152 14.16 5.02 1.11
CA TYR A 152 15.45 4.34 1.22
C TYR A 152 16.30 4.89 2.39
N ASN A 153 16.76 3.99 3.26
CA ASN A 153 17.59 4.22 4.47
C ASN A 153 16.94 4.91 5.69
N ASN A 154 15.71 5.43 5.64
CA ASN A 154 15.18 6.24 6.75
C ASN A 154 13.94 5.67 7.44
N SER A 155 13.29 4.69 6.82
CA SER A 155 12.09 4.06 7.37
C SER A 155 11.73 2.82 6.58
N ASN A 156 11.06 1.87 7.21
CA ASN A 156 10.36 0.81 6.51
C ASN A 156 8.87 1.16 6.48
N LEU A 157 8.39 1.55 5.31
CA LEU A 157 7.00 1.91 5.08
C LEU A 157 6.39 0.90 4.12
N ARG A 158 5.14 0.53 4.41
CA ARG A 158 4.34 -0.36 3.58
C ARG A 158 3.16 0.43 3.03
N TYR A 159 2.92 0.34 1.73
CA TYR A 159 1.72 0.89 1.12
C TYR A 159 0.48 0.16 1.65
N LEU A 160 -0.54 0.92 2.07
CA LEU A 160 -1.79 0.34 2.58
C LEU A 160 -2.99 0.57 1.65
N GLY A 161 -2.89 1.54 0.73
CA GLY A 161 -3.95 1.86 -0.22
C GLY A 161 -4.11 3.37 -0.45
N ARG A 162 -5.18 3.72 -1.18
CA ARG A 162 -5.46 5.09 -1.64
C ARG A 162 -6.94 5.43 -1.71
N TRP A 163 -7.25 6.72 -1.74
CA TRP A 163 -8.57 7.23 -2.09
C TRP A 163 -8.48 8.57 -2.84
N VAL A 164 -9.55 8.91 -3.56
CA VAL A 164 -9.67 10.17 -4.31
C VAL A 164 -10.27 11.26 -3.42
N ASN A 165 -9.85 12.50 -3.61
CA ASN A 165 -10.49 13.70 -3.07
C ASN A 165 -10.61 14.79 -4.14
N ASP A 166 -11.09 15.96 -3.74
CA ASP A 166 -11.24 17.15 -4.58
C ASP A 166 -9.90 17.63 -5.21
N LYS A 167 -8.80 17.44 -4.48
CA LYS A 167 -7.45 17.88 -4.86
C LYS A 167 -6.69 16.86 -5.72
N GLY A 168 -7.07 15.60 -5.71
CA GLY A 168 -6.38 14.52 -6.41
C GLY A 168 -6.50 13.19 -5.66
N ILE A 169 -5.37 12.55 -5.36
CA ILE A 169 -5.31 11.24 -4.70
C ILE A 169 -4.54 11.35 -3.38
N VAL A 170 -5.04 10.68 -2.36
CA VAL A 170 -4.35 10.48 -1.09
C VAL A 170 -3.91 9.04 -0.98
N LEU A 171 -2.63 8.83 -0.68
CA LEU A 171 -2.04 7.53 -0.38
C LEU A 171 -1.79 7.42 1.12
N ILE A 172 -1.89 6.21 1.66
CA ILE A 172 -1.48 5.91 3.03
C ILE A 172 -0.36 4.86 3.03
N ALA A 173 0.62 5.07 3.90
CA ALA A 173 1.63 4.09 4.19
C ALA A 173 1.89 4.00 5.69
N SER A 174 2.29 2.83 6.17
CA SER A 174 2.53 2.58 7.59
C SER A 174 3.68 1.62 7.82
N GLY A 175 4.35 1.77 8.95
CA GLY A 175 5.48 0.96 9.38
C GLY A 175 6.29 1.68 10.44
N TYR A 176 7.60 1.79 10.26
CA TYR A 176 8.51 2.32 11.28
C TYR A 176 9.62 3.19 10.68
N ARG A 177 10.12 4.13 11.48
CA ARG A 177 11.28 4.97 11.16
C ARG A 177 12.46 4.57 12.03
N PHE A 178 13.65 4.65 11.44
CA PHE A 178 14.90 4.42 12.16
C PHE A 178 15.46 5.75 12.65
N PHE A 179 15.80 5.80 13.93
CA PHE A 179 16.51 6.93 14.52
C PHE A 179 17.88 6.45 15.01
N PRO A 180 18.98 6.94 14.43
CA PRO A 180 20.31 6.50 14.85
C PRO A 180 20.59 6.91 16.29
N LYS A 181 21.19 5.99 17.06
CA LYS A 181 21.71 6.25 18.41
C LYS A 181 23.25 6.35 18.39
N PRO A 182 23.86 7.04 19.36
CA PRO A 182 25.32 7.22 19.42
C PRO A 182 26.17 5.94 19.44
N ASN A 183 25.57 4.79 19.74
CA ASN A 183 26.24 3.49 19.88
C ASN A 183 26.08 2.58 18.65
N ASN A 184 25.84 3.13 17.46
CA ASN A 184 25.52 2.39 16.23
C ASN A 184 24.25 1.51 16.31
N ASN A 185 23.40 1.72 17.32
CA ASN A 185 22.05 1.14 17.34
C ASN A 185 21.03 2.08 16.69
N TYR A 186 19.83 1.57 16.46
CA TYR A 186 18.69 2.34 15.98
C TYR A 186 17.54 2.26 16.98
N GLU A 187 16.79 3.36 17.12
CA GLU A 187 15.47 3.36 17.72
C GLU A 187 14.42 3.20 16.62
N LEU A 188 13.48 2.29 16.84
CA LEU A 188 12.33 2.10 15.98
C LEU A 188 11.16 2.90 16.53
N HIS A 189 10.59 3.74 15.69
CA HIS A 189 9.37 4.49 16.00
C HIS A 189 8.33 4.19 14.96
N ASP A 190 7.17 3.72 15.42
CA ASP A 190 6.01 3.52 14.57
C ASP A 190 5.62 4.80 13.85
N THR A 191 5.23 4.67 12.58
CA THR A 191 4.79 5.79 11.77
C THR A 191 3.68 5.37 10.81
N THR A 192 2.69 6.24 10.66
CA THR A 192 1.71 6.20 9.57
C THR A 192 1.71 7.54 8.88
N MET A 193 1.76 7.54 7.55
CA MET A 193 1.89 8.75 6.73
C MET A 193 0.80 8.81 5.68
N LEU A 194 0.26 10.02 5.48
CA LEU A 194 -0.59 10.34 4.34
C LEU A 194 0.19 11.17 3.33
N PHE A 195 0.13 10.78 2.07
CA PHE A 195 0.69 11.53 0.94
C PHE A 195 -0.46 12.08 0.10
N GLN A 196 -0.39 13.34 -0.32
CA GLN A 196 -1.29 13.93 -1.30
C GLN A 196 -0.54 14.06 -2.62
N ILE A 197 -1.10 13.48 -3.66
CA ILE A 197 -0.75 13.76 -5.06
C ILE A 197 -1.86 14.65 -5.62
N ASP A 198 -1.50 15.85 -6.09
CA ASP A 198 -2.47 16.76 -6.71
C ASP A 198 -2.65 16.49 -8.22
N LYS A 199 -3.67 17.11 -8.83
CA LYS A 199 -3.96 16.97 -10.27
C LYS A 199 -2.84 17.49 -11.19
N LEU A 200 -1.89 18.27 -10.67
CA LEU A 200 -0.72 18.77 -11.39
C LEU A 200 0.50 17.84 -11.24
N GLY A 201 0.35 16.77 -10.47
CA GLY A 201 1.37 15.77 -10.22
C GLY A 201 2.43 16.15 -9.21
N ASN A 202 2.13 17.08 -8.29
CA ASN A 202 2.97 17.33 -7.13
C ASN A 202 2.60 16.37 -5.99
N CYS A 203 3.62 15.82 -5.31
CA CYS A 203 3.44 15.02 -4.11
C CYS A 203 3.89 15.79 -2.87
N LYS A 204 3.13 15.68 -1.78
CA LYS A 204 3.54 16.14 -0.45
C LYS A 204 3.05 15.21 0.66
N ILE A 205 3.76 15.20 1.76
CA ILE A 205 3.29 14.57 3.00
C ILE A 205 2.20 15.47 3.60
N LEU A 206 0.98 14.94 3.72
CA LEU A 206 -0.18 15.65 4.25
C LEU A 206 -0.26 15.52 5.78
N LYS A 207 -0.02 14.32 6.30
CA LYS A 207 -0.09 14.00 7.74
C LYS A 207 0.92 12.92 8.10
N ARG A 208 1.32 12.93 9.36
CA ARG A 208 2.11 11.87 10.00
C ARG A 208 1.53 11.61 11.39
N TRP A 209 1.41 10.34 11.75
CA TRP A 209 1.03 9.87 13.09
C TRP A 209 2.05 8.85 13.60
N ASN A 210 2.15 8.73 14.92
CA ASN A 210 3.13 7.87 15.59
C ASN A 210 2.49 6.54 16.00
N PHE A 211 2.04 5.77 15.01
CA PHE A 211 1.55 4.40 15.19
C PHE A 211 1.66 3.61 13.88
N ASP A 212 1.73 2.28 13.99
CA ASP A 212 1.67 1.35 12.86
C ASP A 212 0.24 0.82 12.66
N LEU A 213 -0.06 0.43 11.43
CA LEU A 213 -1.23 -0.33 11.02
C LEU A 213 -0.72 -1.63 10.39
N PRO A 214 -0.53 -2.69 11.20
CA PRO A 214 0.03 -3.94 10.71
C PRO A 214 -1.01 -4.79 9.99
N ASN A 215 -0.56 -5.55 8.98
CA ASN A 215 -1.34 -6.58 8.27
C ASN A 215 -2.68 -6.07 7.72
N VAL A 216 -2.66 -4.88 7.13
CA VAL A 216 -3.82 -4.30 6.45
C VAL A 216 -4.10 -5.08 5.18
N ASN A 217 -5.34 -5.54 5.03
CA ASN A 217 -5.82 -6.19 3.80
C ASN A 217 -6.73 -5.29 2.95
N SER A 218 -7.33 -4.28 3.56
CA SER A 218 -8.36 -3.45 2.95
C SER A 218 -8.49 -2.13 3.69
N ILE A 219 -8.84 -1.10 2.94
CA ILE A 219 -8.95 0.25 3.45
C ILE A 219 -10.09 0.98 2.76
N VAL A 220 -10.82 1.78 3.53
CA VAL A 220 -11.82 2.69 2.99
C VAL A 220 -11.87 4.00 3.76
N LYS A 221 -12.09 5.11 3.06
CA LYS A 221 -12.26 6.43 3.66
C LYS A 221 -13.72 6.84 3.60
N VAL A 222 -14.30 7.18 4.75
CA VAL A 222 -15.64 7.77 4.86
C VAL A 222 -15.58 9.00 5.75
N LYS A 223 -16.05 10.14 5.23
CA LYS A 223 -15.99 11.45 5.91
C LYS A 223 -14.56 11.74 6.41
N ASP A 224 -14.38 11.98 7.71
CA ASP A 224 -13.10 12.31 8.33
C ASP A 224 -12.36 11.08 8.89
N TYR A 225 -12.79 9.89 8.50
CA TYR A 225 -12.27 8.63 9.03
C TYR A 225 -11.74 7.72 7.93
N ILE A 226 -10.70 7.00 8.28
CA ILE A 226 -10.17 5.87 7.53
C ILE A 226 -10.50 4.61 8.33
N TYR A 227 -11.03 3.59 7.66
CA TYR A 227 -11.31 2.28 8.22
C TYR A 227 -10.38 1.28 7.57
N VAL A 228 -9.77 0.44 8.40
CA VAL A 228 -8.72 -0.47 7.99
C VAL A 228 -9.09 -1.85 8.52
N GLY A 229 -9.26 -2.80 7.61
CA GLY A 229 -9.42 -4.21 7.97
C GLY A 229 -8.06 -4.85 8.22
N GLN A 230 -7.90 -5.55 9.35
CA GLN A 230 -6.64 -6.19 9.73
C GLN A 230 -6.85 -7.18 10.89
N ASN A 231 -6.13 -8.31 10.95
CA ASN A 231 -6.00 -9.19 12.13
C ASN A 231 -7.28 -9.33 13.03
N GLU A 232 -8.40 -9.84 12.51
CA GLU A 232 -9.67 -9.99 13.26
C GLU A 232 -10.22 -8.70 13.89
N MET A 233 -9.88 -7.55 13.32
CA MET A 233 -10.35 -6.25 13.79
C MET A 233 -10.50 -5.26 12.64
N ILE A 234 -11.21 -4.18 12.94
CA ILE A 234 -11.21 -2.98 12.12
C ILE A 234 -10.64 -1.84 12.95
N THR A 235 -9.64 -1.15 12.41
CA THR A 235 -9.14 0.09 13.01
C THR A 235 -9.77 1.26 12.28
N ARG A 236 -10.48 2.12 13.03
CA ARG A 236 -10.89 3.43 12.56
C ARG A 236 -9.88 4.47 13.01
N VAL A 237 -9.35 5.24 12.06
CA VAL A 237 -8.42 6.34 12.29
C VAL A 237 -9.11 7.65 11.91
N LYS A 238 -9.11 8.64 12.80
CA LYS A 238 -9.58 10.00 12.48
C LYS A 238 -8.48 10.79 11.79
N ILE A 239 -8.74 11.32 10.60
CA ILE A 239 -7.73 11.92 9.70
C ILE A 239 -7.10 13.19 10.30
N ASN A 240 -7.82 13.94 11.13
CA ASN A 240 -7.28 15.20 11.63
C ASN A 240 -6.18 15.01 12.68
N ASP A 241 -6.40 14.10 13.62
CA ASP A 241 -5.60 13.95 14.85
C ASP A 241 -4.95 12.56 15.00
N GLY A 242 -5.34 11.58 14.18
CA GLY A 242 -4.83 10.21 14.28
C GLY A 242 -5.40 9.43 15.46
N SER A 243 -6.45 9.93 16.12
CA SER A 243 -7.15 9.16 17.15
C SER A 243 -7.74 7.88 16.57
N ARG A 244 -7.67 6.79 17.35
CA ARG A 244 -8.01 5.45 16.90
C ARG A 244 -9.15 4.87 17.73
N SER A 245 -9.98 4.06 17.08
CA SER A 245 -10.94 3.17 17.72
C SER A 245 -10.88 1.82 17.04
N PHE A 246 -11.07 0.75 17.80
CA PHE A 246 -10.98 -0.61 17.28
C PHE A 246 -12.35 -1.28 17.36
N PHE A 247 -12.67 -2.08 16.36
CA PHE A 247 -13.93 -2.83 16.28
C PHE A 247 -13.62 -4.32 16.15
N VAL A 248 -14.20 -5.13 17.02
CA VAL A 248 -13.93 -6.57 17.12
C VAL A 248 -15.23 -7.35 17.31
N ASP A 249 -15.26 -8.59 16.85
CA ASP A 249 -16.38 -9.50 17.08
C ASP A 249 -16.32 -10.02 18.53
N ASN A 250 -17.48 -10.09 19.20
CA ASN A 250 -17.60 -10.58 20.57
C ASN A 250 -17.43 -12.10 20.69
N SER A 251 -17.54 -12.85 19.59
CA SER A 251 -17.38 -14.31 19.55
C SER A 251 -15.93 -14.78 19.79
N LEU A 252 -14.97 -13.85 19.85
CA LEU A 252 -13.53 -14.11 20.01
C LEU A 252 -13.01 -13.89 21.46
N ASN A 253 -13.90 -13.87 22.46
CA ASN A 253 -13.55 -13.88 23.89
C ASN A 253 -13.96 -15.18 24.57
#